data_AF-A0AA40D1Q3-F1
#
_entry.id   AF-A0AA40D1Q3-F1
#
_cell.length_a   1.000
_cell.length_b   1.000
_cell.length_c   1.000
_cell.angle_alpha   90.00
_cell.angle_beta   90.00
_cell.angle_gamma   90.00
#
_symmetry.space_group_name_H-M   'P 1'
#
loop_
_entity.id
_entity.type
_entity.pdbx_description
1 polymer ?
#
loop_
_entity_poly.entity_id
_entity_poly.type
_entity_poly.pdbx_seq_one_letter_code
_entity_poly.pdbx_strand_id
1 'polypeptide(L)'
;MPSLPLKVQVAIRDIWSKEDGGLQTALKSLQELLGHEIVIEPEWQLLLAELEEFYPDKGNFVTILAGCVEAWVKSMAELLEDSAHEDWTEIVLEKSKSGRLRLFLEVSTSEIASTSWSEERRAFIITLPKKKVFQPAELFPIFRGKLLTCFEAPKKAQLPIRQGQAADEWADVELDTATGKPEVVEKSQGSSASRPKTTVEFLPNVQSLPRPDELFLRPPYHLTLIPGHSEIEIQSSHSPSLKVLSDYLKRWCRINHHDTTEPAAVQVTLCQSAFGLGELFDRLVLSTKDTRYTNQFRVTTPMVVALIEGVLGYELVSNQSGTWSFRRDAEFKTL
;
A
#
# COMPACT_ATOMS: atom_id res chain seq x y z
N MET A 1 -20.00 0.29 19.33
CA MET A 1 -19.77 -0.24 17.98
C MET A 1 -21.08 -0.12 17.21
N PRO A 2 -21.19 0.71 16.15
CA PRO A 2 -22.40 0.69 15.34
C PRO A 2 -22.50 -0.66 14.63
N SER A 3 -23.54 -1.43 14.93
CA SER A 3 -23.83 -2.69 14.24
C SER A 3 -24.27 -2.42 12.80
N LEU A 4 -23.91 -3.30 11.86
CA LEU A 4 -24.39 -3.23 10.48
C LEU A 4 -25.92 -3.15 10.43
N PRO A 5 -26.53 -2.40 9.50
CA PRO A 5 -27.98 -2.36 9.35
C PRO A 5 -28.58 -3.76 9.14
N LEU A 6 -29.75 -4.04 9.72
CA LEU A 6 -30.37 -5.38 9.68
C LEU A 6 -30.51 -5.93 8.24
N LYS A 7 -30.88 -5.08 7.28
CA LYS A 7 -30.97 -5.47 5.87
C LYS A 7 -29.65 -5.98 5.30
N VAL A 8 -28.53 -5.38 5.69
CA VAL A 8 -27.18 -5.81 5.28
C VAL A 8 -26.85 -7.16 5.91
N GLN A 9 -27.12 -7.34 7.20
CA GLN A 9 -26.87 -8.61 7.90
C GLN A 9 -27.67 -9.77 7.29
N VAL A 10 -28.96 -9.53 6.99
CA VAL A 10 -29.83 -10.52 6.33
C VAL A 10 -29.31 -10.86 4.94
N ALA A 11 -28.92 -9.85 4.15
CA ALA A 11 -28.37 -10.09 2.81
C ALA A 11 -27.01 -10.82 2.85
N ILE A 12 -26.16 -10.56 3.85
CA ILE A 12 -24.90 -11.31 4.04
C ILE A 12 -25.20 -12.79 4.30
N ARG A 13 -26.19 -13.10 5.14
CA ARG A 13 -26.60 -14.49 5.41
C ARG A 13 -27.18 -15.14 4.16
N ASP A 14 -28.12 -14.47 3.49
CA ASP A 14 -28.95 -15.07 2.44
C ASP A 14 -28.26 -15.12 1.07
N ILE A 15 -27.28 -14.24 0.83
CA ILE A 15 -26.61 -14.09 -0.46
C ILE A 15 -25.13 -14.43 -0.37
N TRP A 16 -24.39 -13.79 0.54
CA TRP A 16 -22.94 -13.97 0.63
C TRP A 16 -22.54 -15.31 1.25
N SER A 17 -23.21 -15.70 2.33
CA SER A 17 -22.83 -16.86 3.17
C SER A 17 -23.64 -18.12 2.86
N LYS A 18 -24.62 -18.02 1.96
CA LYS A 18 -25.48 -19.16 1.60
C LYS A 18 -24.68 -20.16 0.78
N GLU A 19 -24.53 -21.38 1.29
CA GLU A 19 -23.68 -22.43 0.69
C GLU A 19 -24.07 -22.83 -0.73
N ASP A 20 -25.37 -22.73 -1.05
CA ASP A 20 -25.95 -22.97 -2.38
C ASP A 20 -26.10 -21.67 -3.21
N GLY A 21 -25.52 -20.56 -2.75
CA GLY A 21 -25.51 -19.28 -3.45
C GLY A 21 -24.56 -19.30 -4.66
N GLY A 22 -24.81 -18.42 -5.63
CA GLY A 22 -23.98 -18.28 -6.83
C GLY A 22 -22.51 -18.02 -6.52
N LEU A 23 -22.24 -17.09 -5.59
CA LEU A 23 -20.88 -16.79 -5.11
C LEU A 23 -20.19 -18.00 -4.47
N GLN A 24 -20.83 -18.68 -3.51
CA GLN A 24 -20.24 -19.82 -2.81
C GLN A 24 -19.99 -21.00 -3.75
N THR A 25 -20.88 -21.21 -4.73
CA THR A 25 -20.68 -22.20 -5.79
C THR A 25 -19.46 -21.87 -6.64
N ALA A 26 -19.32 -20.62 -7.08
CA ALA A 26 -18.16 -20.17 -7.86
C ALA A 26 -16.84 -20.30 -7.06
N LEU A 27 -16.86 -19.97 -5.76
CA LEU A 27 -15.70 -20.12 -4.88
C LEU A 27 -15.31 -21.58 -4.70
N LYS A 28 -16.27 -22.49 -4.51
CA LYS A 28 -16.01 -23.93 -4.44
C LYS A 28 -15.36 -24.43 -5.73
N SER A 29 -15.87 -24.04 -6.89
CA SER A 29 -15.26 -24.42 -8.18
C SER A 29 -13.82 -23.91 -8.33
N LEU A 30 -13.55 -22.66 -7.96
CA LEU A 30 -12.19 -22.12 -8.01
C LEU A 30 -11.26 -22.81 -6.99
N GLN A 31 -11.77 -23.15 -5.80
CA GLN A 31 -11.03 -23.88 -4.78
C GLN A 31 -10.67 -25.30 -5.24
N GLU A 32 -11.60 -26.00 -5.89
CA GLU A 32 -11.36 -27.32 -6.49
C GLU A 32 -10.29 -27.26 -7.59
N LEU A 33 -10.33 -26.22 -8.42
CA LEU A 33 -9.36 -25.99 -9.50
C LEU A 33 -7.94 -25.71 -8.97
N LEU A 34 -7.82 -24.87 -7.93
CA LEU A 34 -6.53 -24.48 -7.35
C LEU A 34 -5.97 -25.47 -6.33
N GLY A 35 -6.82 -26.31 -5.72
CA GLY A 35 -6.45 -27.15 -4.58
C GLY A 35 -6.09 -26.34 -3.32
N HIS A 36 -6.54 -25.09 -3.22
CA HIS A 36 -6.25 -24.17 -2.13
C HIS A 36 -7.53 -23.57 -1.55
N GLU A 37 -7.56 -23.40 -0.23
CA GLU A 37 -8.69 -22.75 0.45
C GLU A 37 -8.75 -21.26 0.05
N ILE A 38 -9.91 -20.78 -0.39
CA ILE A 38 -10.10 -19.38 -0.76
C ILE A 38 -10.71 -18.64 0.43
N VAL A 39 -10.03 -17.60 0.90
CA VAL A 39 -10.44 -16.83 2.08
C VAL A 39 -10.78 -15.40 1.66
N ILE A 40 -11.99 -14.98 1.99
CA ILE A 40 -12.49 -13.62 1.76
C ILE A 40 -13.18 -13.14 3.03
N GLU A 41 -12.64 -12.09 3.64
CA GLU A 41 -13.19 -11.47 4.85
C GLU A 41 -13.50 -10.00 4.56
N PRO A 42 -14.71 -9.67 4.06
CA PRO A 42 -15.06 -8.29 3.76
C PRO A 42 -15.22 -7.46 5.02
N GLU A 43 -14.58 -6.29 5.04
CA GLU A 43 -14.78 -5.25 6.05
C GLU A 43 -16.10 -4.50 5.82
N TRP A 44 -17.23 -5.20 6.03
CA TRP A 44 -18.57 -4.74 5.66
C TRP A 44 -18.94 -3.34 6.17
N GLN A 45 -18.48 -2.97 7.36
CA GLN A 45 -18.77 -1.65 7.94
C GLN A 45 -18.09 -0.54 7.14
N LEU A 46 -16.82 -0.74 6.79
CA LEU A 46 -16.05 0.21 6.00
C LEU A 46 -16.55 0.22 4.55
N LEU A 47 -16.79 -0.94 3.94
CA LEU A 47 -17.34 -1.02 2.58
C LEU A 47 -18.69 -0.30 2.48
N LEU A 48 -19.57 -0.46 3.47
CA LEU A 48 -20.86 0.21 3.50
C LEU A 48 -20.71 1.72 3.65
N ALA A 49 -19.87 2.18 4.59
CA ALA A 49 -19.65 3.61 4.81
C ALA A 49 -19.17 4.33 3.53
N GLU A 50 -18.41 3.63 2.69
CA GLU A 50 -17.79 4.21 1.51
C GLU A 50 -18.63 4.11 0.24
N LEU A 51 -19.59 3.18 0.20
CA LEU A 51 -20.39 2.91 -0.98
C LEU A 51 -21.87 3.19 -0.79
N GLU A 52 -22.35 3.45 0.43
CA GLU A 52 -23.80 3.59 0.69
C GLU A 52 -24.46 4.72 -0.11
N GLU A 53 -23.73 5.79 -0.45
CA GLU A 53 -24.23 6.87 -1.31
C GLU A 53 -24.63 6.36 -2.70
N PHE A 54 -23.92 5.36 -3.23
CA PHE A 54 -24.20 4.77 -4.54
C PHE A 54 -25.26 3.66 -4.50
N TYR A 55 -25.59 3.15 -3.31
CA TYR A 55 -26.53 2.04 -3.10
C TYR A 55 -27.61 2.40 -2.07
N PRO A 56 -28.67 3.12 -2.48
CA PRO A 56 -29.77 3.51 -1.59
C PRO A 56 -30.48 2.31 -0.94
N ASP A 57 -30.55 1.18 -1.65
CA ASP A 57 -31.01 -0.09 -1.10
C ASP A 57 -29.83 -0.90 -0.54
N LYS A 58 -29.77 -0.97 0.79
CA LYS A 58 -28.73 -1.70 1.53
C LYS A 58 -28.79 -3.22 1.33
N GLY A 59 -29.92 -3.78 0.91
CA GLY A 59 -30.00 -5.18 0.52
C GLY A 59 -29.30 -5.43 -0.82
N ASN A 60 -29.56 -4.55 -1.80
CA ASN A 60 -28.94 -4.60 -3.11
C ASN A 60 -27.41 -4.38 -3.04
N PHE A 61 -26.91 -3.58 -2.10
CA PHE A 61 -25.47 -3.40 -1.87
C PHE A 61 -24.72 -4.74 -1.73
N VAL A 62 -25.20 -5.65 -0.88
CA VAL A 62 -24.56 -6.96 -0.67
C VAL A 62 -24.69 -7.84 -1.91
N THR A 63 -25.85 -7.81 -2.58
CA THR A 63 -26.06 -8.53 -3.85
C THR A 63 -25.06 -8.13 -4.91
N ILE A 64 -24.83 -6.81 -5.07
CA ILE A 64 -23.89 -6.28 -6.04
C ILE A 64 -22.46 -6.66 -5.68
N LEU A 65 -22.07 -6.53 -4.42
CA LEU A 65 -20.74 -6.95 -3.97
C LEU A 65 -20.48 -8.43 -4.21
N ALA A 66 -21.45 -9.29 -3.85
CA ALA A 66 -21.37 -10.72 -4.10
C ALA A 66 -21.22 -11.01 -5.60
N GLY A 67 -22.01 -10.33 -6.45
CA GLY A 67 -21.90 -10.46 -7.90
C GLY A 67 -20.57 -9.97 -8.48
N CYS A 68 -19.97 -8.92 -7.92
CA CYS A 68 -18.65 -8.43 -8.36
C CYS A 68 -17.57 -9.46 -8.06
N VAL A 69 -17.59 -10.04 -6.86
CA VAL A 69 -16.65 -11.11 -6.48
C VAL A 69 -16.91 -12.37 -7.29
N GLU A 70 -18.16 -12.73 -7.52
CA GLU A 70 -18.52 -13.87 -8.37
C GLU A 70 -18.00 -13.69 -9.80
N ALA A 71 -18.14 -12.49 -10.38
CA ALA A 71 -17.58 -12.18 -11.69
C ALA A 71 -16.05 -12.33 -11.71
N TRP A 72 -15.35 -11.82 -10.68
CA TRP A 72 -13.90 -11.98 -10.54
C TRP A 72 -13.49 -13.44 -10.43
N VAL A 73 -14.17 -14.22 -9.59
CA VAL A 73 -13.89 -15.66 -9.37
C VAL A 73 -14.06 -16.44 -10.67
N LYS A 74 -15.14 -16.17 -11.41
CA LYS A 74 -15.37 -16.79 -12.73
C LYS A 74 -14.28 -16.41 -13.74
N SER A 75 -13.86 -15.14 -13.77
CA SER A 75 -12.75 -14.71 -14.63
C SER A 75 -11.45 -15.40 -14.29
N MET A 76 -11.17 -15.59 -13.00
CA MET A 76 -9.99 -16.32 -12.52
C MET A 76 -10.03 -17.79 -12.94
N ALA A 77 -11.16 -18.47 -12.72
CA ALA A 77 -11.34 -19.88 -13.10
C ALA A 77 -11.15 -20.09 -14.61
N GLU A 78 -11.76 -19.24 -15.44
CA GLU A 78 -11.63 -19.34 -16.90
C GLU A 78 -10.20 -19.07 -17.39
N LEU A 79 -9.39 -18.29 -16.66
CA LEU A 79 -7.98 -18.09 -17.00
C LEU A 79 -7.10 -19.29 -16.60
N LEU A 80 -7.42 -19.94 -15.48
CA LEU A 80 -6.68 -21.10 -14.96
C LEU A 80 -6.95 -22.37 -15.78
N GLU A 81 -8.14 -22.48 -16.39
CA GLU A 81 -8.50 -23.61 -17.28
C GLU A 81 -7.97 -23.43 -18.70
N ASP A 82 -7.53 -22.23 -19.08
CA ASP A 82 -7.07 -21.90 -20.42
C ASP A 82 -5.59 -22.23 -20.60
N SER A 83 -5.30 -23.30 -21.37
CA SER A 83 -3.94 -23.71 -21.73
C SER A 83 -3.11 -22.61 -22.41
N ALA A 84 -3.75 -21.59 -23.01
CA ALA A 84 -3.02 -20.45 -23.57
C ALA A 84 -2.35 -19.56 -22.49
N HIS A 85 -2.68 -19.77 -21.22
CA HIS A 85 -2.22 -18.99 -20.08
C HIS A 85 -1.50 -19.85 -19.03
N GLU A 86 -0.87 -20.96 -19.44
CA GLU A 86 -0.10 -21.86 -18.57
C GLU A 86 0.98 -21.11 -17.76
N ASP A 87 1.81 -20.28 -18.40
CA ASP A 87 2.86 -19.50 -17.72
C ASP A 87 2.29 -18.60 -16.60
N TRP A 88 1.14 -17.95 -16.86
CA TRP A 88 0.48 -17.11 -15.86
C TRP A 88 -0.11 -17.96 -14.72
N THR A 89 -0.64 -19.13 -15.04
CA THR A 89 -1.18 -20.10 -14.06
C THR A 89 -0.09 -20.59 -13.12
N GLU A 90 1.11 -20.88 -13.62
CA GLU A 90 2.26 -21.24 -12.78
C GLU A 90 2.62 -20.13 -11.79
N ILE A 91 2.59 -18.87 -12.20
CA ILE A 91 2.84 -17.71 -11.32
C ILE A 91 1.80 -17.64 -10.20
N VAL A 92 0.52 -17.84 -10.52
CA VAL A 92 -0.57 -17.87 -9.52
C VAL A 92 -0.32 -18.97 -8.49
N LEU A 93 -0.03 -20.19 -8.95
CA LEU A 93 0.20 -21.35 -8.08
C LEU A 93 1.44 -21.14 -7.21
N GLU A 94 2.52 -20.58 -7.78
CA GLU A 94 3.72 -20.25 -7.04
C GLU A 94 3.45 -19.23 -5.93
N LYS A 95 2.71 -18.16 -6.24
CA LYS A 95 2.38 -17.13 -5.26
C LYS A 95 1.38 -17.62 -4.20
N SER A 96 0.63 -18.68 -4.50
CA SER A 96 -0.39 -19.29 -3.63
C SER A 96 0.11 -20.48 -2.81
N LYS A 97 1.42 -20.79 -2.83
CA LYS A 97 2.07 -21.91 -2.10
C LYS A 97 1.76 -22.00 -0.59
N SER A 98 1.19 -20.96 0.02
CA SER A 98 0.78 -20.96 1.43
C SER A 98 -0.44 -21.85 1.74
N GLY A 99 -1.02 -22.51 0.73
CA GLY A 99 -2.18 -23.40 0.88
C GLY A 99 -3.52 -22.66 0.97
N ARG A 100 -3.48 -21.32 0.96
CA ARG A 100 -4.64 -20.44 1.00
C ARG A 100 -4.49 -19.31 -0.01
N LEU A 101 -5.55 -19.05 -0.77
CA LEU A 101 -5.66 -17.87 -1.61
C LEU A 101 -6.51 -16.82 -0.91
N ARG A 102 -5.91 -15.68 -0.55
CA ARG A 102 -6.62 -14.58 0.13
C ARG A 102 -7.08 -13.54 -0.88
N LEU A 103 -8.33 -13.09 -0.74
CA LEU A 103 -8.88 -11.96 -1.49
C LEU A 103 -9.27 -10.84 -0.53
N PHE A 104 -8.85 -9.62 -0.83
CA PHE A 104 -9.26 -8.40 -0.13
C PHE A 104 -10.18 -7.56 -1.01
N LEU A 105 -11.17 -6.92 -0.39
CA LEU A 105 -12.05 -5.97 -1.06
C LEU A 105 -11.68 -4.55 -0.67
N GLU A 106 -11.34 -3.73 -1.67
CA GLU A 106 -11.02 -2.32 -1.49
C GLU A 106 -11.93 -1.44 -2.33
N VAL A 107 -12.04 -0.15 -1.97
CA VAL A 107 -12.82 0.84 -2.73
C VAL A 107 -11.86 1.74 -3.50
N SER A 108 -12.04 1.78 -4.81
CA SER A 108 -11.23 2.55 -5.75
C SER A 108 -11.26 4.04 -5.43
N THR A 109 -10.19 4.73 -5.78
CA THR A 109 -10.19 6.20 -5.92
C THR A 109 -10.82 6.66 -7.24
N SER A 110 -11.08 5.72 -8.16
CA SER A 110 -11.65 5.92 -9.49
C SER A 110 -13.03 5.27 -9.65
N GLU A 111 -13.69 5.53 -10.77
CA GLU A 111 -14.96 4.93 -11.18
C GLU A 111 -14.82 3.55 -11.84
N ILE A 112 -13.60 3.01 -11.89
CA ILE A 112 -13.26 1.78 -12.60
C ILE A 112 -12.92 0.68 -11.60
N ALA A 113 -13.51 -0.50 -11.83
CA ALA A 113 -13.18 -1.71 -11.09
C ALA A 113 -11.82 -2.25 -11.56
N SER A 114 -11.04 -2.83 -10.65
CA SER A 114 -9.74 -3.40 -11.00
C SER A 114 -9.39 -4.58 -10.11
N THR A 115 -8.34 -5.30 -10.47
CA THR A 115 -7.68 -6.27 -9.60
C THR A 115 -6.18 -6.02 -9.60
N SER A 116 -5.51 -6.36 -8.50
CA SER A 116 -4.04 -6.35 -8.40
C SER A 116 -3.55 -7.45 -7.46
N TRP A 117 -2.28 -7.80 -7.55
CA TRP A 117 -1.61 -8.65 -6.57
C TRP A 117 -0.83 -7.78 -5.57
N SER A 118 -1.00 -8.02 -4.27
CA SER A 118 -0.12 -7.45 -3.24
C SER A 118 0.91 -8.48 -2.81
N GLU A 119 2.20 -8.14 -3.01
CA GLU A 119 3.32 -8.95 -2.51
C GLU A 119 3.43 -8.92 -0.99
N GLU A 120 2.99 -7.83 -0.36
CA GLU A 120 3.08 -7.62 1.09
C GLU A 120 2.01 -8.45 1.81
N ARG A 121 0.78 -8.47 1.31
CA ARG A 121 -0.32 -9.29 1.84
C ARG A 121 -0.35 -10.72 1.29
N ARG A 122 0.40 -10.99 0.21
CA ARG A 122 0.35 -12.23 -0.58
C ARG A 122 -1.08 -12.62 -0.94
N ALA A 123 -1.78 -11.66 -1.54
CA ALA A 123 -3.21 -11.75 -1.77
C ALA A 123 -3.62 -10.95 -3.01
N PHE A 124 -4.75 -11.33 -3.60
CA PHE A 124 -5.39 -10.49 -4.59
C PHE A 124 -6.21 -9.40 -3.92
N ILE A 125 -6.21 -8.21 -4.52
CA ILE A 125 -7.04 -7.09 -4.12
C ILE A 125 -8.05 -6.86 -5.24
N ILE A 126 -9.33 -7.00 -4.92
CA ILE A 126 -10.44 -6.65 -5.80
C ILE A 126 -10.86 -5.22 -5.47
N THR A 127 -10.63 -4.31 -6.40
CA THR A 127 -10.97 -2.89 -6.24
C THR A 127 -12.35 -2.61 -6.82
N LEU A 128 -13.26 -2.17 -5.96
CA LEU A 128 -14.65 -1.84 -6.27
C LEU A 128 -14.77 -0.37 -6.70
N PRO A 129 -15.53 -0.04 -7.76
CA PRO A 129 -15.63 1.33 -8.24
C PRO A 129 -16.52 2.19 -7.33
N LYS A 130 -16.20 3.48 -7.19
CA LYS A 130 -17.07 4.49 -6.56
C LYS A 130 -18.20 4.93 -7.50
N LYS A 131 -19.00 3.97 -7.95
CA LYS A 131 -20.21 4.23 -8.73
C LYS A 131 -21.21 3.11 -8.53
N LYS A 132 -22.46 3.37 -8.87
CA LYS A 132 -23.50 2.34 -8.86
C LYS A 132 -23.24 1.33 -9.97
N VAL A 133 -23.03 0.08 -9.57
CA VAL A 133 -22.97 -1.06 -10.49
C VAL A 133 -24.37 -1.65 -10.60
N PHE A 134 -24.88 -1.78 -11.83
CA PHE A 134 -26.20 -2.34 -12.10
C PHE A 134 -26.14 -3.83 -12.43
N GLN A 135 -25.13 -4.23 -13.22
CA GLN A 135 -24.92 -5.61 -13.63
C GLN A 135 -23.47 -6.01 -13.34
N PRO A 136 -23.21 -6.72 -12.21
CA PRO A 136 -21.85 -7.12 -11.86
C PRO A 136 -21.15 -8.00 -12.90
N ALA A 137 -21.92 -8.74 -13.72
CA ALA A 137 -21.41 -9.56 -14.82
C ALA A 137 -20.64 -8.75 -15.87
N GLU A 138 -20.95 -7.45 -16.05
CA GLU A 138 -20.22 -6.57 -16.98
C GLU A 138 -18.77 -6.34 -16.55
N LEU A 139 -18.43 -6.59 -15.28
CA LEU A 139 -17.06 -6.46 -14.76
C LEU A 139 -16.18 -7.66 -15.15
N PHE A 140 -16.75 -8.78 -15.61
CA PHE A 140 -16.02 -9.98 -16.00
C PHE A 140 -14.85 -9.69 -16.98
N PRO A 141 -15.07 -9.09 -18.17
CA PRO A 141 -13.98 -8.81 -19.09
C PRO A 141 -12.93 -7.83 -18.52
N ILE A 142 -13.36 -6.92 -17.64
CA ILE A 142 -12.46 -5.98 -16.96
C ILE A 142 -11.54 -6.73 -16.01
N PHE A 143 -12.09 -7.60 -15.16
CA PHE A 143 -11.31 -8.41 -14.24
C PHE A 143 -10.40 -9.38 -14.98
N ARG A 144 -10.89 -10.08 -16.01
CA ARG A 144 -10.06 -10.98 -16.84
C ARG A 144 -8.82 -10.25 -17.40
N GLY A 145 -8.99 -9.09 -18.01
CA GLY A 145 -7.87 -8.32 -18.56
C GLY A 145 -6.90 -7.81 -17.48
N LYS A 146 -7.41 -7.42 -16.30
CA LYS A 146 -6.57 -6.98 -15.19
C LYS A 146 -5.86 -8.13 -14.48
N LEU A 147 -6.45 -9.32 -14.41
CA LEU A 147 -5.82 -10.52 -13.87
C LEU A 147 -4.58 -10.93 -14.68
N LEU A 148 -4.65 -10.87 -16.01
CA LEU A 148 -3.50 -11.17 -16.88
C LEU A 148 -2.32 -10.22 -16.65
N THR A 149 -2.58 -8.98 -16.22
CA THR A 149 -1.55 -7.94 -16.03
C THR A 149 -1.20 -7.69 -14.57
N CYS A 150 -1.83 -8.40 -13.62
CA CYS A 150 -1.73 -8.04 -12.18
C CYS A 150 -0.36 -8.35 -11.54
N PHE A 151 0.45 -9.21 -12.17
CA PHE A 151 1.82 -9.52 -11.74
C PHE A 151 2.88 -8.69 -12.46
N GLU A 152 2.49 -7.92 -13.48
CA GLU A 152 3.42 -7.02 -14.13
C GLU A 152 3.77 -5.86 -13.19
N ALA A 153 5.06 -5.55 -13.05
CA ALA A 153 5.46 -4.33 -12.37
C ALA A 153 4.77 -3.14 -13.04
N PRO A 154 4.23 -2.16 -12.28
CA PRO A 154 3.63 -0.98 -12.87
C PRO A 154 4.66 -0.38 -13.82
N LYS A 155 4.34 -0.34 -15.13
CA LYS A 155 5.22 0.23 -16.14
C LYS A 155 5.49 1.66 -15.69
N LYS A 156 6.68 1.91 -15.14
CA LYS A 156 7.16 3.26 -14.87
C LYS A 156 6.93 4.01 -16.16
N ALA A 157 6.16 5.11 -16.09
CA ALA A 157 6.00 6.00 -17.22
C ALA A 157 7.42 6.29 -17.72
N GLN A 158 7.76 5.74 -18.90
CA GLN A 158 9.05 5.99 -19.52
C GLN A 158 9.02 7.45 -19.93
N LEU A 159 9.54 8.31 -19.07
CA LEU A 159 9.98 9.63 -19.45
C LEU A 159 10.99 9.43 -20.59
N PRO A 160 10.88 10.16 -21.70
CA PRO A 160 11.79 10.01 -22.82
C PRO A 160 13.21 10.28 -22.32
N ILE A 161 14.02 9.22 -22.34
CA ILE A 161 15.47 9.30 -22.17
C ILE A 161 15.97 10.21 -23.28
N ARG A 162 16.29 11.46 -22.95
CA ARG A 162 17.17 12.27 -23.80
C ARG A 162 18.51 11.56 -23.79
N GLN A 163 18.83 10.94 -24.93
CA GLN A 163 20.13 10.37 -25.21
C GLN A 163 21.18 11.46 -24.94
N GLY A 164 22.07 11.19 -23.99
CA GLY A 164 23.23 12.01 -23.75
C GLY A 164 24.15 11.95 -24.97
N GLN A 165 24.25 13.06 -25.70
CA GLN A 165 25.48 13.38 -26.41
C GLN A 165 26.35 14.19 -25.47
N ALA A 166 27.51 13.63 -25.16
CA ALA A 166 28.61 14.35 -24.56
C ALA A 166 29.08 15.45 -25.52
N ALA A 167 29.15 16.69 -25.00
CA ALA A 167 30.05 17.72 -25.48
C ALA A 167 30.34 18.68 -24.32
N ASP A 168 31.62 18.78 -23.96
CA ASP A 168 32.19 19.85 -23.14
C ASP A 168 31.80 21.22 -23.73
N GLU A 169 31.13 22.06 -22.95
CA GLU A 169 31.05 23.51 -23.21
C GLU A 169 30.91 24.27 -21.89
N TRP A 170 32.08 24.57 -21.33
CA TRP A 170 32.48 25.81 -20.67
C TRP A 170 31.38 26.81 -20.27
N ALA A 171 31.33 27.10 -18.96
CA ALA A 171 30.94 28.35 -18.31
C ALA A 171 30.18 29.40 -19.14
N ASP A 172 28.88 29.58 -18.85
CA ASP A 172 28.17 30.82 -19.16
C ASP A 172 27.95 31.63 -17.89
N VAL A 173 28.76 32.69 -17.79
CA VAL A 173 28.58 33.84 -16.92
C VAL A 173 27.68 34.81 -17.69
N GLU A 174 26.43 34.95 -17.26
CA GLU A 174 25.55 35.99 -17.79
C GLU A 174 26.06 37.38 -17.32
N LEU A 175 26.59 38.14 -18.27
CA LEU A 175 26.93 39.56 -18.14
C LEU A 175 25.75 40.38 -18.66
N ASP A 176 25.08 41.11 -17.77
CA ASP A 176 24.05 42.09 -18.12
C ASP A 176 24.72 43.38 -18.63
N THR A 177 24.56 43.68 -19.92
CA THR A 177 25.25 44.75 -20.65
C THR A 177 24.55 46.12 -20.58
N ALA A 178 23.95 46.48 -19.44
CA ALA A 178 23.17 47.73 -19.36
C ALA A 178 23.66 48.77 -18.34
N THR A 179 24.50 48.47 -17.34
CA THR A 179 24.96 49.52 -16.40
C THR A 179 26.22 49.10 -15.63
N GLY A 180 27.39 49.45 -16.13
CA GLY A 180 28.68 49.05 -15.54
C GLY A 180 29.00 49.69 -14.18
N LYS A 181 28.48 49.12 -13.07
CA LYS A 181 29.04 49.16 -11.71
C LYS A 181 28.66 47.91 -10.91
N PRO A 182 29.57 47.31 -10.12
CA PRO A 182 29.26 46.15 -9.29
C PRO A 182 28.59 46.59 -7.98
N GLU A 183 27.36 46.16 -7.75
CA GLU A 183 26.70 46.23 -6.44
C GLU A 183 26.34 44.80 -6.01
N VAL A 184 26.79 44.42 -4.80
CA VAL A 184 26.53 43.12 -4.20
C VAL A 184 25.07 43.10 -3.77
N VAL A 185 24.21 42.49 -4.58
CA VAL A 185 22.84 42.17 -4.15
C VAL A 185 22.94 40.90 -3.30
N GLU A 186 23.06 41.09 -1.98
CA GLU A 186 22.65 40.09 -1.01
C GLU A 186 21.23 39.66 -1.37
N LYS A 187 21.08 38.44 -1.89
CA LYS A 187 19.77 37.77 -1.95
C LYS A 187 19.32 37.54 -0.52
N SER A 188 18.60 38.52 -0.03
CA SER A 188 17.75 38.46 1.15
C SER A 188 17.03 37.12 1.17
N GLN A 189 17.23 36.42 2.28
CA GLN A 189 16.57 35.18 2.64
C GLN A 189 15.07 35.34 2.37
N GLY A 190 14.60 34.66 1.32
CA GLY A 190 13.18 34.47 1.07
C GLY A 190 12.60 33.83 2.31
N SER A 191 11.71 34.57 2.96
CA SER A 191 10.90 34.14 4.08
C SER A 191 10.40 32.71 3.87
N SER A 192 10.82 31.82 4.76
CA SER A 192 10.15 30.55 4.97
C SER A 192 8.68 30.87 5.24
N ALA A 193 7.83 30.69 4.25
CA ALA A 193 6.39 30.77 4.42
C ALA A 193 6.01 29.67 5.43
N SER A 194 5.96 30.04 6.71
CA SER A 194 5.43 29.18 7.76
C SER A 194 3.98 28.91 7.37
N ARG A 195 3.68 27.69 6.96
CA ARG A 195 2.33 27.23 6.68
C ARG A 195 1.46 27.63 7.89
N PRO A 196 0.33 28.34 7.69
CA PRO A 196 -0.50 28.75 8.81
C PRO A 196 -0.92 27.49 9.57
N LYS A 197 -0.50 27.38 10.84
CA LYS A 197 -1.05 26.38 11.75
C LYS A 197 -2.54 26.66 11.82
N THR A 198 -3.36 25.82 11.20
CA THR A 198 -4.81 25.90 11.31
C THR A 198 -5.17 25.79 12.79
N THR A 199 -5.53 26.91 13.40
CA THR A 199 -6.12 26.94 14.73
C THR A 199 -7.50 26.30 14.61
N VAL A 200 -7.58 25.03 14.99
CA VAL A 200 -8.83 24.27 15.03
C VAL A 200 -9.59 24.73 16.26
N GLU A 201 -10.49 25.69 16.11
CA GLU A 201 -11.32 26.22 17.21
C GLU A 201 -12.48 25.28 17.58
N PHE A 202 -12.92 24.44 16.65
CA PHE A 202 -14.03 23.51 16.82
C PHE A 202 -13.61 22.09 16.43
N LEU A 203 -14.09 21.09 17.18
CA LEU A 203 -13.86 19.69 16.82
C LEU A 203 -14.46 19.39 15.44
N PRO A 204 -13.71 18.74 14.53
CA PRO A 204 -14.23 18.39 13.21
C PRO A 204 -15.31 17.32 13.33
N ASN A 205 -16.26 17.33 12.41
CA ASN A 205 -17.23 16.26 12.29
C ASN A 205 -16.53 15.00 11.75
N VAL A 206 -16.65 13.87 12.45
CA VAL A 206 -16.04 12.58 12.07
C VAL A 206 -16.42 12.16 10.65
N GLN A 207 -17.67 12.41 10.23
CA GLN A 207 -18.15 12.03 8.90
C GLN A 207 -17.59 12.92 7.77
N SER A 208 -16.96 14.05 8.12
CA SER A 208 -16.33 14.97 7.17
C SER A 208 -14.81 14.77 7.07
N LEU A 209 -14.25 13.89 7.90
CA LEU A 209 -12.81 13.62 7.86
C LEU A 209 -12.48 12.77 6.63
N PRO A 210 -11.35 13.07 5.95
CA PRO A 210 -10.86 12.19 4.90
C PRO A 210 -10.49 10.83 5.50
N ARG A 211 -10.48 9.82 4.65
CA ARG A 211 -10.10 8.46 5.05
C ARG A 211 -8.68 8.43 5.61
N PRO A 212 -8.34 7.48 6.50
CA PRO A 212 -6.99 7.39 7.07
C PRO A 212 -5.86 7.33 6.02
N ASP A 213 -6.07 6.61 4.91
CA ASP A 213 -5.15 6.51 3.78
C ASP A 213 -4.90 7.86 3.10
N GLU A 214 -5.88 8.76 3.06
CA GLU A 214 -5.71 10.11 2.51
C GLU A 214 -5.21 11.10 3.57
N LEU A 215 -5.69 10.95 4.80
CA LEU A 215 -5.38 11.81 5.94
C LEU A 215 -3.88 11.75 6.26
N PHE A 216 -3.31 10.55 6.26
CA PHE A 216 -1.92 10.32 6.62
C PHE A 216 -0.92 10.58 5.49
N LEU A 217 -1.39 10.88 4.27
CA LEU A 217 -0.58 11.35 3.15
C LEU A 217 -0.36 12.87 3.17
N ARG A 218 -0.75 13.56 4.25
CA ARG A 218 -0.51 14.99 4.46
C ARG A 218 0.33 15.20 5.72
N PRO A 219 1.28 16.16 5.72
CA PRO A 219 2.05 16.47 6.90
C PRO A 219 1.17 17.16 7.97
N PRO A 220 1.59 17.15 9.25
CA PRO A 220 2.87 16.65 9.76
C PRO A 220 2.95 15.12 9.81
N TYR A 221 4.03 14.57 9.25
CA TYR A 221 4.34 13.15 9.38
C TYR A 221 5.13 12.91 10.65
N HIS A 222 4.78 11.84 11.36
CA HIS A 222 5.44 11.45 12.61
C HIS A 222 6.05 10.07 12.45
N LEU A 223 7.26 9.91 12.97
CA LEU A 223 7.97 8.63 12.99
C LEU A 223 8.64 8.45 14.34
N THR A 224 8.48 7.27 14.94
CA THR A 224 9.08 6.92 16.22
C THR A 224 9.93 5.68 16.05
N LEU A 225 11.18 5.76 16.47
CA LEU A 225 12.15 4.67 16.44
C LEU A 225 12.39 4.18 17.87
N ILE A 226 12.05 2.92 18.10
CA ILE A 226 12.18 2.23 19.38
C ILE A 226 13.30 1.20 19.23
N PRO A 227 14.49 1.46 19.79
CA PRO A 227 15.59 0.52 19.70
C PRO A 227 15.40 -0.63 20.69
N GLY A 228 15.79 -1.82 20.27
CA GLY A 228 15.98 -2.98 21.12
C GLY A 228 17.29 -3.68 20.80
N HIS A 229 17.62 -4.69 21.60
CA HIS A 229 18.91 -5.38 21.49
C HIS A 229 18.96 -6.29 20.25
N SER A 230 17.88 -7.03 19.99
CA SER A 230 17.73 -7.97 18.87
C SER A 230 16.63 -7.57 17.89
N GLU A 231 15.96 -6.46 18.16
CA GLU A 231 14.80 -6.01 17.41
C GLU A 231 14.77 -4.48 17.46
N ILE A 232 14.54 -3.84 16.31
CA ILE A 232 14.30 -2.41 16.21
C ILE A 232 12.92 -2.22 15.62
N GLU A 233 12.08 -1.44 16.29
CA GLU A 233 10.73 -1.12 15.84
C GLU A 233 10.68 0.34 15.37
N ILE A 234 10.14 0.56 14.18
CA ILE A 234 9.88 1.88 13.61
C ILE A 234 8.37 2.01 13.45
N GLN A 235 7.76 2.96 14.12
CA GLN A 235 6.35 3.31 13.97
C GLN A 235 6.24 4.60 13.16
N SER A 236 5.29 4.70 12.23
CA SER A 236 5.12 5.89 11.38
C SER A 236 3.66 6.14 11.07
N SER A 237 3.26 7.41 11.04
CA SER A 237 1.96 7.79 10.48
C SER A 237 1.96 7.69 8.95
N HIS A 238 3.12 7.83 8.31
CA HIS A 238 3.24 7.84 6.85
C HIS A 238 3.71 6.48 6.32
N SER A 239 2.77 5.67 5.82
CA SER A 239 3.02 4.33 5.27
C SER A 239 4.07 4.30 4.15
N PRO A 240 4.09 5.22 3.17
CA PRO A 240 5.11 5.21 2.11
C PRO A 240 6.54 5.37 2.63
N SER A 241 6.75 6.11 3.74
CA SER A 241 8.08 6.20 4.37
C SER A 241 8.56 4.82 4.83
N LEU A 242 7.68 4.04 5.47
CA LEU A 242 8.02 2.70 5.96
C LEU A 242 8.30 1.74 4.81
N LYS A 243 7.55 1.84 3.71
CA LYS A 243 7.77 1.04 2.52
C LYS A 243 9.15 1.31 1.90
N VAL A 244 9.52 2.58 1.74
CA VAL A 244 10.87 2.96 1.27
C VAL A 244 11.97 2.42 2.18
N LEU A 245 11.81 2.53 3.50
CA LEU A 245 12.78 1.97 4.46
C LEU A 245 12.86 0.45 4.36
N SER A 246 11.72 -0.23 4.30
CA SER A 246 11.63 -1.69 4.13
C SER A 246 12.37 -2.13 2.87
N ASP A 247 12.05 -1.51 1.73
CA ASP A 247 12.61 -1.90 0.43
C ASP A 247 14.12 -1.62 0.36
N TYR A 248 14.55 -0.48 0.90
CA TYR A 248 15.97 -0.15 1.01
C TYR A 248 16.70 -1.18 1.87
N LEU A 249 16.18 -1.50 3.05
CA LEU A 249 16.83 -2.44 3.97
C LEU A 249 16.83 -3.86 3.42
N LYS A 250 15.75 -4.33 2.80
CA LYS A 250 15.71 -5.64 2.12
C LYS A 250 16.73 -5.73 1.00
N ARG A 251 16.95 -4.63 0.26
CA ARG A 251 17.91 -4.58 -0.85
C ARG A 251 19.37 -4.59 -0.37
N TRP A 252 19.68 -3.90 0.72
CA TRP A 252 21.06 -3.64 1.14
C TRP A 252 21.53 -4.45 2.36
N CYS A 253 20.62 -5.07 3.12
CA CYS A 253 21.02 -6.00 4.18
C CYS A 253 21.59 -7.28 3.56
N ARG A 254 22.72 -7.74 4.11
CA ARG A 254 23.43 -8.90 3.59
C ARG A 254 22.63 -10.19 3.77
N ILE A 255 22.96 -11.17 2.94
CA ILE A 255 22.59 -12.56 3.16
C ILE A 255 23.60 -13.18 4.15
N ASN A 256 23.11 -14.01 5.07
CA ASN A 256 23.97 -14.69 6.02
C ASN A 256 24.60 -15.94 5.39
N HIS A 257 25.81 -15.78 4.85
CA HIS A 257 26.55 -16.86 4.20
C HIS A 257 27.11 -17.92 5.17
N HIS A 258 26.95 -17.73 6.48
CA HIS A 258 27.35 -18.71 7.50
C HIS A 258 26.27 -19.74 7.80
N ASP A 259 25.09 -19.61 7.20
CA ASP A 259 23.99 -20.56 7.29
C ASP A 259 23.73 -21.13 5.89
N THR A 260 23.64 -22.46 5.79
CA THR A 260 23.41 -23.17 4.52
C THR A 260 22.06 -22.84 3.88
N THR A 261 21.12 -22.28 4.64
CA THR A 261 19.83 -21.79 4.14
C THR A 261 19.89 -20.37 3.60
N GLU A 262 21.05 -19.71 3.72
CA GLU A 262 21.29 -18.33 3.27
C GLU A 262 20.16 -17.35 3.66
N PRO A 263 19.71 -17.33 4.94
CA PRO A 263 18.64 -16.44 5.34
C PRO A 263 19.12 -14.99 5.32
N ALA A 264 18.18 -14.05 5.18
CA ALA A 264 18.50 -12.63 5.31
C ALA A 264 19.14 -12.35 6.69
N ALA A 265 20.24 -11.60 6.72
CA ALA A 265 20.94 -11.27 7.97
C ALA A 265 20.07 -10.46 8.95
N VAL A 266 19.08 -9.75 8.41
CA VAL A 266 18.11 -8.95 9.14
C VAL A 266 16.74 -9.25 8.54
N GLN A 267 15.82 -9.72 9.36
CA GLN A 267 14.44 -9.90 8.95
C GLN A 267 13.73 -8.55 8.98
N VAL A 268 13.22 -8.14 7.83
CA VAL A 268 12.54 -6.85 7.63
C VAL A 268 11.06 -7.11 7.42
N THR A 269 10.24 -6.82 8.44
CA THR A 269 8.80 -7.11 8.43
C THR A 269 8.00 -5.81 8.48
N LEU A 270 7.18 -5.59 7.46
CA LEU A 270 6.26 -4.47 7.38
C LEU A 270 4.90 -4.92 7.95
N CYS A 271 4.40 -4.21 8.95
CA CYS A 271 3.18 -4.58 9.68
C CYS A 271 2.02 -3.70 9.25
N GLN A 272 0.93 -4.35 8.83
CA GLN A 272 -0.28 -3.67 8.40
C GLN A 272 -0.97 -2.95 9.57
N SER A 273 -1.44 -1.75 9.29
CA SER A 273 -2.22 -0.95 10.23
C SER A 273 -3.65 -1.45 10.37
N ALA A 274 -4.24 -1.18 11.52
CA ALA A 274 -5.66 -1.44 11.78
C ALA A 274 -6.60 -0.42 11.10
N PHE A 275 -6.07 0.61 10.44
CA PHE A 275 -6.87 1.67 9.83
C PHE A 275 -7.18 1.41 8.36
N GLY A 276 -8.46 1.60 8.00
CA GLY A 276 -8.92 1.72 6.63
C GLY A 276 -9.10 0.39 5.89
N LEU A 277 -9.54 0.50 4.63
CA LEU A 277 -9.68 -0.64 3.71
C LEU A 277 -8.38 -0.96 2.97
N GLY A 278 -7.53 0.05 2.78
CA GLY A 278 -6.33 -0.03 1.94
C GLY A 278 -5.11 -0.66 2.61
N GLU A 279 -4.09 -0.92 1.82
CA GLU A 279 -2.75 -1.36 2.26
C GLU A 279 -1.99 -0.22 2.97
N LEU A 280 -2.33 0.01 4.24
CA LEU A 280 -1.65 0.95 5.11
C LEU A 280 -0.72 0.21 6.08
N PHE A 281 0.50 0.70 6.25
CA PHE A 281 1.45 0.22 7.25
C PHE A 281 1.71 1.31 8.27
N ASP A 282 1.70 0.94 9.55
CA ASP A 282 2.03 1.84 10.66
C ASP A 282 3.32 1.45 11.37
N ARG A 283 3.89 0.29 11.04
CA ARG A 283 5.04 -0.26 11.75
C ARG A 283 5.95 -1.09 10.83
N LEU A 284 7.25 -0.94 11.05
CA LEU A 284 8.33 -1.71 10.44
C LEU A 284 9.20 -2.30 11.54
N VAL A 285 9.42 -3.61 11.50
CA VAL A 285 10.21 -4.35 12.48
C VAL A 285 11.46 -4.90 11.80
N LEU A 286 12.62 -4.63 12.40
CA LEU A 286 13.92 -5.18 12.01
C LEU A 286 14.37 -6.15 13.08
N SER A 287 14.35 -7.45 12.79
CA SER A 287 14.68 -8.51 13.75
C SER A 287 15.95 -9.25 13.36
N THR A 288 16.79 -9.54 14.36
CA THR A 288 17.93 -10.45 14.27
C THR A 288 17.77 -11.65 15.20
N LYS A 289 16.55 -11.89 15.72
CA LYS A 289 16.26 -12.95 16.69
C LYS A 289 16.48 -14.35 16.16
N ASP A 290 16.43 -14.55 14.85
CA ASP A 290 16.56 -15.87 14.22
C ASP A 290 18.01 -16.25 13.88
N THR A 291 18.96 -15.32 14.00
CA THR A 291 20.38 -15.56 13.68
C THR A 291 21.22 -16.09 14.86
N ARG A 292 20.56 -16.67 15.89
CA ARG A 292 21.14 -16.99 17.21
C ARG A 292 22.42 -17.82 17.21
N TYR A 293 22.69 -18.56 16.13
CA TYR A 293 23.80 -19.51 16.02
C TYR A 293 24.91 -19.08 15.05
N THR A 294 24.82 -17.89 14.47
CA THR A 294 25.80 -17.34 13.50
C THR A 294 26.27 -15.95 13.93
N ASN A 295 27.36 -15.46 13.33
CA ASN A 295 27.85 -14.08 13.52
C ASN A 295 26.68 -13.09 13.50
N GLN A 296 26.36 -12.48 14.64
CA GLN A 296 25.19 -11.62 14.78
C GLN A 296 25.38 -10.35 13.96
N PHE A 297 24.82 -10.33 12.75
CA PHE A 297 24.63 -9.09 12.03
C PHE A 297 23.70 -8.20 12.84
N ARG A 298 24.01 -6.90 12.89
CA ARG A 298 23.22 -5.94 13.66
C ARG A 298 23.00 -4.68 12.85
N VAL A 299 21.74 -4.32 12.64
CA VAL A 299 21.38 -2.95 12.26
C VAL A 299 21.45 -2.11 13.52
N THR A 300 22.19 -1.01 13.47
CA THR A 300 22.31 -0.12 14.61
C THR A 300 21.34 1.05 14.45
N THR A 301 20.83 1.56 15.58
CA THR A 301 19.91 2.70 15.60
C THR A 301 20.45 3.92 14.81
N PRO A 302 21.74 4.30 14.91
CA PRO A 302 22.29 5.40 14.12
C PRO A 302 22.20 5.20 12.60
N MET A 303 22.30 3.96 12.11
CA MET A 303 22.15 3.68 10.68
C MET A 303 20.71 3.96 10.21
N VAL A 304 19.72 3.56 11.01
CA VAL A 304 18.31 3.81 10.72
C VAL A 304 18.02 5.31 10.76
N VAL A 305 18.61 6.04 11.71
CA VAL A 305 18.46 7.51 11.79
C VAL A 305 19.06 8.22 10.60
N ALA A 306 20.25 7.81 10.14
CA ALA A 306 20.84 8.39 8.95
C ALA A 306 19.90 8.26 7.72
N LEU A 307 19.11 7.18 7.63
CA LEU A 307 18.09 7.03 6.59
C LEU A 307 16.88 7.94 6.82
N ILE A 308 16.38 8.02 8.06
CA ILE A 308 15.23 8.84 8.42
C ILE A 308 15.52 10.34 8.20
N GLU A 309 16.67 10.83 8.65
CA GLU A 309 17.06 12.23 8.51
C GLU A 309 17.61 12.53 7.12
N GLY A 310 18.56 11.73 6.64
CA GLY A 310 19.29 12.02 5.40
C GLY A 310 18.52 11.69 4.12
N VAL A 311 17.69 10.64 4.12
CA VAL A 311 16.95 10.20 2.92
C VAL A 311 15.51 10.69 2.97
N LEU A 312 14.81 10.49 4.09
CA LEU A 312 13.42 10.89 4.22
C LEU A 312 13.25 12.36 4.67
N GLY A 313 14.30 13.01 5.15
CA GLY A 313 14.27 14.41 5.59
C GLY A 313 13.32 14.65 6.75
N TYR A 314 13.22 13.72 7.70
CA TYR A 314 12.56 14.00 8.97
C TYR A 314 13.54 14.69 9.92
N GLU A 315 13.01 15.52 10.81
CA GLU A 315 13.78 16.20 11.84
C GLU A 315 13.57 15.51 13.19
N LEU A 316 14.65 15.32 13.95
CA LEU A 316 14.59 14.79 15.31
C LEU A 316 13.93 15.82 16.24
N VAL A 317 12.79 15.43 16.83
CA VAL A 317 12.02 16.27 17.77
C VAL A 317 12.41 15.96 19.21
N SER A 318 12.58 14.68 19.53
CA SER A 318 12.95 14.25 20.87
C SER A 318 13.73 12.94 20.87
N ASN A 319 14.59 12.80 21.86
CA ASN A 319 15.28 11.58 22.20
C ASN A 319 15.13 11.39 23.71
N GLN A 320 14.10 10.67 24.12
CA GLN A 320 13.77 10.44 25.53
C GLN A 320 13.63 8.94 25.78
N SER A 321 14.20 8.47 26.89
CA SER A 321 14.07 7.08 27.34
C SER A 321 14.50 6.02 26.33
N GLY A 322 15.47 6.37 25.47
CA GLY A 322 15.94 5.48 24.40
C GLY A 322 15.06 5.48 23.16
N THR A 323 13.92 6.15 23.14
CA THR A 323 13.06 6.30 21.96
C THR A 323 13.36 7.59 21.23
N TRP A 324 13.45 7.53 19.90
CA TRP A 324 13.72 8.69 19.04
C TRP A 324 12.46 9.04 18.25
N SER A 325 11.97 10.27 18.43
CA SER A 325 10.78 10.77 17.75
C SER A 325 11.16 11.82 16.73
N PHE A 326 10.64 11.65 15.53
CA PHE A 326 10.91 12.45 14.35
C PHE A 326 9.62 13.05 13.81
N ARG A 327 9.74 14.24 13.21
CA ARG A 327 8.64 14.93 12.55
C ARG A 327 9.09 15.50 11.22
N ARG A 328 8.20 15.46 10.24
CA ARG A 328 8.39 16.14 8.96
C ARG A 328 7.16 16.97 8.63
N ASP A 329 7.35 18.27 8.51
CA ASP A 329 6.27 19.22 8.17
C ASP A 329 6.13 19.48 6.65
N ALA A 330 7.11 19.03 5.86
CA ALA A 330 7.13 19.18 4.41
C ALA A 330 6.49 17.98 3.69
N GLU A 331 5.66 18.25 2.68
CA GLU A 331 5.10 17.22 1.80
C GLU A 331 6.20 16.47 1.03
N PHE A 332 5.93 15.21 0.70
CA PHE A 332 6.75 14.47 -0.27
C PHE A 332 6.30 14.86 -1.67
N LYS A 333 7.23 15.34 -2.49
CA LYS A 333 6.97 15.52 -3.91
C LYS A 333 7.05 14.15 -4.56
N THR A 334 5.98 13.73 -5.24
CA THR A 334 6.00 12.54 -6.09
C THR A 334 7.00 12.77 -7.23
N LEU A 335 7.94 11.84 -7.39
CA LEU A 335 8.89 11.81 -8.51
C LEU A 335 8.22 11.29 -9.79
#